data_AF-A0A377GBS3-F1
#
_entry.id   AF-A0A377GBS3-F1
#
_cell.length_a   1.000
_cell.length_b   1.000
_cell.length_c   1.000
_cell.angle_alpha   90.00
_cell.angle_beta   90.00
_cell.angle_gamma   90.00
#
_symmetry.space_group_name_H-M   'P 1'
#
loop_
_entity.id
_entity.type
_entity.pdbx_description
1 polymer ?
#
loop_
_entity_poly.entity_id
_entity_poly.type
_entity_poly.pdbx_seq_one_letter_code
_entity_poly.pdbx_strand_id
1 'polypeptide(L)'
;MTLPSPNPYAADTAFHDGRLRQAQLKMLNMLEVVDAICRKYGLDYWLDAGTLLGAVRHQGFIPWDDDVDIAMPRASYEQFLRIAPKEIPSWMWLQTIHSDPGYFNMATPLKIRDRCSRFIEKHEKGNEPYVQGIFIDVFVYDSMPVDPKQRKRYKFYAKKLSRFLSTKYSKVKIGHYPLLYKMIGLLLPKSLLEFFLQKIIHQANSSQSPYIGRGYNCVGKNLIKKDEIYPLQRVPFETKEFNIPRNAEAFLIQQYGDYLQLPPAEQRIMRHCKELIPHLEITE
;
A
#
# COMPACT_ATOMS: atom_id res chain seq x y z
N MET A 1 23.43 -34.80 1.84
CA MET A 1 22.66 -33.56 2.06
C MET A 1 21.29 -33.77 1.43
N THR A 2 20.27 -34.05 2.23
CA THR A 2 18.88 -34.08 1.76
C THR A 2 18.50 -32.65 1.38
N LEU A 3 18.07 -32.43 0.14
CA LEU A 3 17.46 -31.16 -0.24
C LEU A 3 16.29 -30.90 0.72
N PRO A 4 16.15 -29.67 1.27
CA PRO A 4 15.01 -29.36 2.12
C PRO A 4 13.73 -29.66 1.34
N SER A 5 12.77 -30.33 1.98
CA SER A 5 11.45 -30.55 1.40
C SER A 5 10.89 -29.22 0.92
N PRO A 6 10.32 -29.14 -0.31
CA PRO A 6 9.75 -27.89 -0.79
C PRO A 6 8.69 -27.40 0.20
N ASN A 7 8.72 -26.10 0.51
CA ASN A 7 7.73 -25.48 1.40
C ASN A 7 6.34 -25.65 0.75
N PRO A 8 5.42 -26.44 1.34
CA PRO A 8 4.10 -26.65 0.74
C PRO A 8 3.32 -25.34 0.65
N TYR A 9 3.69 -24.34 1.46
CA TYR A 9 3.04 -23.04 1.50
C TYR A 9 3.59 -22.01 0.51
N ALA A 10 4.56 -22.39 -0.34
CA ALA A 10 5.18 -21.49 -1.31
C ALA A 10 4.18 -20.87 -2.29
N ALA A 11 4.50 -19.66 -2.77
CA ALA A 11 3.66 -18.91 -3.71
C ALA A 11 3.34 -19.70 -5.00
N ASP A 12 4.31 -20.39 -5.58
CA ASP A 12 4.10 -21.19 -6.81
C ASP A 12 3.06 -22.30 -6.60
N THR A 13 3.11 -22.99 -5.44
CA THR A 13 2.10 -23.99 -5.08
C THR A 13 0.74 -23.33 -4.85
N ALA A 14 0.71 -22.22 -4.11
CA ALA A 14 -0.51 -21.49 -3.76
C ALA A 14 -1.25 -20.91 -5.00
N PHE A 15 -0.48 -20.61 -6.05
CA PHE A 15 -1.00 -20.15 -7.34
C PHE A 15 -1.81 -21.23 -8.05
N HIS A 16 -1.45 -22.51 -7.88
CA HIS A 16 -2.04 -23.63 -8.60
C HIS A 16 -3.08 -24.44 -7.80
N ASP A 17 -3.09 -24.34 -6.47
CA ASP A 17 -3.93 -25.17 -5.60
C ASP A 17 -5.19 -24.45 -5.05
N GLY A 18 -5.47 -23.24 -5.53
CA GLY A 18 -6.66 -22.46 -5.17
C GLY A 18 -6.49 -21.54 -3.96
N ARG A 19 -5.36 -21.59 -3.24
CA ARG A 19 -5.11 -20.68 -2.10
C ARG A 19 -5.04 -19.22 -2.51
N LEU A 20 -4.51 -18.90 -3.71
CA LEU A 20 -4.58 -17.53 -4.22
C LEU A 20 -6.02 -17.03 -4.30
N ARG A 21 -6.95 -17.84 -4.81
CA ARG A 21 -8.36 -17.44 -4.91
C ARG A 21 -9.00 -17.26 -3.53
N GLN A 22 -8.67 -18.12 -2.57
CA GLN A 22 -9.10 -17.94 -1.18
C GLN A 22 -8.58 -16.62 -0.59
N ALA A 23 -7.32 -16.27 -0.87
CA ALA A 23 -6.74 -15.00 -0.44
C ALA A 23 -7.44 -13.80 -1.10
N GLN A 24 -7.74 -13.87 -2.39
CA GLN A 24 -8.52 -12.83 -3.10
C GLN A 24 -9.90 -12.61 -2.49
N LEU A 25 -10.63 -13.67 -2.16
CA LEU A 25 -11.94 -13.55 -1.49
C LEU A 25 -11.82 -12.95 -0.08
N LYS A 26 -10.73 -13.24 0.63
CA LYS A 26 -10.44 -12.62 1.92
C LYS A 26 -10.08 -11.14 1.78
N MET A 27 -9.29 -10.78 0.77
CA MET A 27 -9.00 -9.38 0.44
C MET A 27 -10.26 -8.60 0.05
N LEU A 28 -11.19 -9.22 -0.70
CA LEU A 28 -12.49 -8.63 -1.01
C LEU A 28 -13.28 -8.33 0.26
N ASN A 29 -13.34 -9.28 1.21
CA ASN A 29 -14.03 -9.07 2.48
C ASN A 29 -13.39 -7.93 3.30
N MET A 30 -12.05 -7.87 3.36
CA MET A 30 -11.35 -6.76 3.99
C MET A 30 -11.67 -5.42 3.33
N LEU A 31 -11.74 -5.39 2.00
CA LEU A 31 -12.03 -4.18 1.22
C LEU A 31 -13.48 -3.70 1.44
N GLU A 32 -14.43 -4.62 1.61
CA GLU A 32 -15.80 -4.30 2.02
C GLU A 32 -15.86 -3.61 3.38
N VAL A 33 -15.07 -4.07 4.37
CA VAL A 33 -14.98 -3.43 5.68
C VAL A 33 -14.43 -2.01 5.55
N VAL A 34 -13.37 -1.82 4.75
CA VAL A 34 -12.80 -0.49 4.50
C VAL A 34 -13.80 0.43 3.81
N ASP A 35 -14.49 -0.04 2.76
CA ASP A 35 -15.52 0.73 2.05
C ASP A 35 -16.65 1.15 3.00
N ALA A 36 -17.13 0.24 3.86
CA ALA A 36 -18.18 0.54 4.82
C ALA A 36 -17.77 1.64 5.80
N ILE A 37 -16.54 1.59 6.33
CA ILE A 37 -15.99 2.64 7.20
C ILE A 37 -15.88 3.96 6.43
N CYS A 38 -15.31 3.94 5.23
CA CYS A 38 -15.16 5.14 4.42
C CYS A 38 -16.50 5.80 4.11
N ARG A 39 -17.51 5.02 3.70
CA ARG A 39 -18.87 5.51 3.46
C ARG A 39 -19.52 6.07 4.72
N LYS A 40 -19.40 5.37 5.86
CA LYS A 40 -20.00 5.81 7.15
C LYS A 40 -19.49 7.18 7.59
N TYR A 41 -18.22 7.49 7.32
CA TYR A 41 -17.56 8.71 7.79
C TYR A 41 -17.29 9.74 6.68
N GLY A 42 -17.79 9.52 5.46
CA GLY A 42 -17.57 10.42 4.32
C GLY A 42 -16.10 10.58 3.94
N LEU A 43 -15.33 9.48 3.99
CA LEU A 43 -13.93 9.46 3.61
C LEU A 43 -13.76 9.04 2.15
N ASP A 44 -13.04 9.85 1.39
CA ASP A 44 -12.64 9.50 0.05
C ASP A 44 -11.53 8.44 0.07
N TYR A 45 -11.69 7.45 -0.80
CA TYR A 45 -10.66 6.50 -1.20
C TYR A 45 -10.98 6.03 -2.62
N TRP A 46 -10.01 5.43 -3.30
CA TRP A 46 -10.23 4.75 -4.58
C TRP A 46 -9.30 3.55 -4.75
N LEU A 47 -9.69 2.59 -5.59
CA LEU A 47 -8.82 1.49 -6.00
C LEU A 47 -7.61 2.07 -6.76
N ASP A 48 -6.41 1.60 -6.46
CA ASP A 48 -5.17 2.08 -7.07
C ASP A 48 -4.43 0.92 -7.76
N ALA A 49 -3.43 1.25 -8.58
CA ALA A 49 -2.48 0.29 -9.16
C ALA A 49 -3.13 -1.00 -9.76
N GLY A 50 -2.70 -2.19 -9.30
CA GLY A 50 -3.14 -3.48 -9.86
C GLY A 50 -4.62 -3.73 -9.64
N THR A 51 -5.15 -3.30 -8.50
CA THR A 51 -6.56 -3.40 -8.15
C THR A 51 -7.45 -2.52 -9.05
N LEU A 52 -7.02 -1.29 -9.36
CA LEU A 52 -7.72 -0.43 -10.33
C LEU A 52 -7.74 -1.08 -11.72
N LEU A 53 -6.60 -1.64 -12.14
CA LEU A 53 -6.49 -2.35 -13.41
C LEU A 53 -7.41 -3.58 -13.44
N GLY A 54 -7.50 -4.33 -12.34
CA GLY A 54 -8.42 -5.44 -12.16
C GLY A 54 -9.88 -5.01 -12.33
N ALA A 55 -10.30 -3.94 -11.64
CA ALA A 55 -11.65 -3.41 -11.75
C ALA A 55 -12.03 -3.04 -13.19
N VAL A 56 -11.15 -2.32 -13.90
CA VAL A 56 -11.43 -1.85 -15.27
C VAL A 56 -11.36 -2.98 -16.29
N ARG A 57 -10.38 -3.88 -16.19
CA ARG A 57 -10.10 -4.89 -17.23
C ARG A 57 -10.78 -6.23 -17.00
N HIS A 58 -10.94 -6.64 -15.74
CA HIS A 58 -11.45 -7.96 -15.36
C HIS A 58 -12.75 -7.90 -14.56
N GLN A 59 -13.22 -6.70 -14.18
CA GLN A 59 -14.36 -6.52 -13.26
C GLN A 59 -14.15 -7.27 -11.93
N GLY A 60 -12.90 -7.41 -11.49
CA GLY A 60 -12.49 -8.21 -10.34
C GLY A 60 -10.97 -8.32 -10.23
N PHE A 61 -10.47 -9.31 -9.51
CA PHE A 61 -9.03 -9.50 -9.40
C PHE A 61 -8.39 -9.85 -10.74
N ILE A 62 -7.17 -9.37 -10.97
CA ILE A 62 -6.31 -9.97 -12.00
C ILE A 62 -5.99 -11.40 -11.52
N PRO A 63 -6.08 -12.45 -12.37
CA PRO A 63 -6.03 -13.84 -11.89
C PRO A 63 -4.76 -14.23 -11.12
N TRP A 64 -3.66 -13.48 -11.30
CA TRP A 64 -2.37 -13.69 -10.63
C TRP A 64 -1.98 -12.57 -9.65
N ASP A 65 -2.87 -11.61 -9.38
CA ASP A 65 -2.65 -10.59 -8.35
C ASP A 65 -2.86 -11.18 -6.96
N ASP A 66 -1.93 -10.86 -6.06
CA ASP A 66 -1.86 -11.38 -4.70
C ASP A 66 -1.98 -10.29 -3.61
N ASP A 67 -2.32 -9.06 -3.99
CA ASP A 67 -2.58 -7.94 -3.09
C ASP A 67 -3.79 -7.08 -3.51
N VAL A 68 -4.16 -6.14 -2.63
CA VAL A 68 -5.12 -5.06 -2.92
C VAL A 68 -4.46 -3.73 -2.60
N ASP A 69 -4.54 -2.80 -3.55
CA ASP A 69 -4.04 -1.45 -3.44
C ASP A 69 -5.21 -0.46 -3.43
N ILE A 70 -5.26 0.38 -2.40
CA ILE A 70 -6.13 1.55 -2.37
C ILE A 70 -5.34 2.83 -2.15
N ALA A 71 -5.91 3.94 -2.58
CA ALA A 71 -5.39 5.27 -2.35
C ALA A 71 -6.38 6.12 -1.56
N MET A 72 -5.85 6.99 -0.69
CA MET A 72 -6.62 7.98 0.06
C MET A 72 -5.95 9.34 -0.05
N PRO A 73 -6.69 10.45 -0.20
CA PRO A 73 -6.13 11.77 -0.03
C PRO A 73 -5.70 11.96 1.44
N ARG A 74 -4.67 12.77 1.68
CA ARG A 74 -4.08 13.01 3.02
C ARG A 74 -5.10 13.21 4.13
N ALA A 75 -6.12 14.04 3.90
CA ALA A 75 -7.15 14.34 4.88
C ALA A 75 -7.94 13.09 5.28
N SER A 76 -8.42 12.31 4.30
CA SER A 76 -9.14 11.06 4.54
C SER A 76 -8.25 10.00 5.18
N TYR A 77 -6.99 9.88 4.74
CA TYR A 77 -6.01 8.98 5.34
C TYR A 77 -5.80 9.27 6.84
N GLU A 78 -5.57 10.54 7.20
CA GLU A 78 -5.36 10.93 8.60
C GLU A 78 -6.61 10.73 9.44
N GLN A 79 -7.79 11.00 8.88
CA GLN A 79 -9.05 10.74 9.56
C GLN A 79 -9.30 9.24 9.73
N PHE A 80 -9.03 8.43 8.71
CA PHE A 80 -9.13 6.97 8.74
C PHE A 80 -8.28 6.40 9.87
N LEU A 81 -7.01 6.80 10.00
CA LEU A 81 -6.13 6.36 11.09
C LEU A 81 -6.68 6.65 12.49
N ARG A 82 -7.47 7.72 12.66
CA ARG A 82 -8.08 8.06 13.97
C ARG A 82 -9.32 7.24 14.28
N ILE A 83 -10.13 6.91 13.27
CA ILE A 83 -11.43 6.25 13.46
C ILE A 83 -11.34 4.74 13.35
N ALA A 84 -10.54 4.22 12.42
CA ALA A 84 -10.53 2.82 12.04
C ALA A 84 -10.18 1.88 13.20
N PRO A 85 -9.28 2.22 14.16
CA PRO A 85 -9.02 1.34 15.32
C PRO A 85 -10.26 1.00 16.17
N LYS A 86 -11.32 1.82 16.11
CA LYS A 86 -12.58 1.60 16.85
C LYS A 86 -13.65 0.88 16.01
N GLU A 87 -13.44 0.77 14.71
CA GLU A 87 -14.45 0.33 13.74
C GLU A 87 -14.07 -0.96 13.03
N ILE A 88 -12.77 -1.23 12.85
CA ILE A 88 -12.33 -2.48 12.23
C ILE A 88 -12.61 -3.66 13.18
N PRO A 89 -12.98 -4.83 12.63
CA PRO A 89 -13.19 -6.03 13.43
C PRO A 89 -11.87 -6.56 13.99
N SER A 90 -11.94 -7.35 15.06
CA SER A 90 -10.77 -7.85 15.80
C SER A 90 -9.83 -8.74 14.97
N TRP A 91 -10.33 -9.33 13.89
CA TRP A 91 -9.55 -10.14 12.94
C TRP A 91 -8.79 -9.29 11.91
N MET A 92 -8.98 -7.96 11.88
CA MET A 92 -8.18 -7.02 11.10
C MET A 92 -7.21 -6.24 12.00
N TRP A 93 -6.14 -5.70 11.41
CA TRP A 93 -5.14 -4.89 12.10
C TRP A 93 -4.65 -3.74 11.23
N LEU A 94 -4.48 -2.54 11.80
CA LEU A 94 -3.83 -1.42 11.13
C LEU A 94 -2.34 -1.46 11.42
N GLN A 95 -1.57 -1.91 10.45
CA GLN A 95 -0.12 -1.95 10.51
C GLN A 95 0.47 -0.61 10.05
N THR A 96 1.22 0.04 10.94
CA THR A 96 1.96 1.27 10.65
C THR A 96 3.36 1.20 11.25
N ILE A 97 4.26 2.08 10.80
CA ILE A 97 5.61 2.17 11.39
C ILE A 97 5.59 2.56 12.89
N HIS A 98 4.49 3.13 13.37
CA HIS A 98 4.35 3.59 14.75
C HIS A 98 3.82 2.49 15.66
N SER A 99 2.89 1.66 15.15
CA SER A 99 2.27 0.56 15.89
C SER A 99 3.07 -0.73 15.83
N ASP A 100 3.87 -0.94 14.77
CA ASP A 100 4.51 -2.22 14.48
C ASP A 100 6.03 -2.07 14.36
N PRO A 101 6.78 -2.23 15.47
CA PRO A 101 8.24 -2.18 15.46
C PRO A 101 8.82 -3.13 14.42
N GLY A 102 9.78 -2.67 13.62
CA GLY A 102 10.38 -3.48 12.56
C GLY A 102 9.71 -3.35 11.19
N TYR A 103 8.44 -2.92 11.12
CA TYR A 103 7.81 -2.55 9.86
C TYR A 103 8.59 -1.37 9.25
N PHE A 104 9.15 -1.58 8.07
CA PHE A 104 10.15 -0.67 7.50
C PHE A 104 9.68 0.04 6.24
N ASN A 105 8.56 -0.39 5.66
CA ASN A 105 8.08 0.13 4.41
C ASN A 105 7.39 1.49 4.63
N MET A 106 8.21 2.54 4.68
CA MET A 106 7.75 3.93 4.73
C MET A 106 6.93 4.30 3.48
N ALA A 107 7.14 3.61 2.35
CA ALA A 107 6.52 3.93 1.07
C ALA A 107 5.02 3.56 1.02
N THR A 108 4.61 2.60 1.86
CA THR A 108 3.22 2.21 2.12
C THR A 108 2.96 2.44 3.61
N PRO A 109 2.57 3.66 4.00
CA PRO A 109 2.57 4.09 5.41
C PRO A 109 1.53 3.38 6.28
N LEU A 110 0.52 2.76 5.66
CA LEU A 110 -0.50 1.94 6.29
C LEU A 110 -0.71 0.67 5.46
N LYS A 111 -0.65 -0.48 6.13
CA LYS A 111 -1.20 -1.74 5.63
C LYS A 111 -2.34 -2.17 6.53
N ILE A 112 -3.42 -2.68 5.97
CA ILE A 112 -4.51 -3.26 6.72
C ILE A 112 -4.36 -4.78 6.58
N ARG A 113 -4.14 -5.48 7.70
CA ARG A 113 -3.76 -6.89 7.74
C ARG A 113 -4.90 -7.75 8.26
N ASP A 114 -5.12 -8.92 7.69
CA ASP A 114 -5.90 -10.01 8.28
C ASP A 114 -5.03 -10.77 9.29
N ARG A 115 -5.55 -10.98 10.50
CA ARG A 115 -4.85 -11.66 11.61
C ARG A 115 -5.08 -13.18 11.63
N CYS A 116 -5.94 -13.67 10.75
CA CYS A 116 -6.37 -15.06 10.67
C CYS A 116 -5.81 -15.75 9.42
N SER A 117 -4.71 -15.24 8.87
CA SER A 117 -4.00 -15.75 7.70
C SER A 117 -2.51 -15.50 7.86
N ARG A 118 -1.73 -16.19 7.02
CA ARG A 118 -0.30 -15.95 6.86
C ARG A 118 -0.02 -15.54 5.43
N PHE A 119 0.63 -14.41 5.26
CA PHE A 119 1.16 -13.94 4.00
C PHE A 119 2.55 -13.37 4.26
N ILE A 120 3.57 -14.06 3.78
CA ILE A 120 4.95 -13.59 3.88
C ILE A 120 5.30 -12.92 2.56
N GLU A 121 5.58 -11.62 2.60
CA GLU A 121 6.03 -10.88 1.41
C GLU A 121 7.47 -11.28 1.04
N LYS A 122 7.87 -11.16 -0.23
CA LYS A 122 9.21 -11.57 -0.72
C LYS A 122 10.38 -10.92 0.03
N HIS A 123 10.16 -9.74 0.61
CA HIS A 123 11.18 -9.01 1.36
C HIS A 123 11.24 -9.38 2.86
N GLU A 124 10.30 -10.21 3.33
CA GLU A 124 10.17 -10.64 4.72
C GLU A 124 10.81 -12.02 4.96
N LYS A 125 11.13 -12.28 6.22
CA LYS A 125 11.69 -13.55 6.69
C LYS A 125 10.64 -14.49 7.26
N GLY A 126 9.50 -13.96 7.70
CA GLY A 126 8.40 -14.71 8.30
C GLY A 126 8.52 -14.87 9.81
N ASN A 127 9.45 -14.16 10.45
CA ASN A 127 9.69 -14.14 11.89
C ASN A 127 9.78 -12.71 12.45
N GLU A 128 9.24 -11.74 11.71
CA GLU A 128 9.17 -10.37 12.13
C GLU A 128 8.18 -10.21 13.31
N PRO A 129 8.38 -9.21 14.18
CA PRO A 129 7.59 -9.08 15.41
C PRO A 129 6.22 -8.39 15.18
N TYR A 130 5.71 -8.39 13.95
CA TYR A 130 4.46 -7.77 13.55
C TYR A 130 3.59 -8.76 12.78
N VAL A 131 2.31 -8.43 12.59
CA VAL A 131 1.36 -9.30 11.87
C VAL A 131 1.78 -9.45 10.39
N GLN A 132 1.94 -10.69 9.94
CA GLN A 132 2.28 -11.06 8.56
C GLN A 132 1.14 -11.87 7.93
N GLY A 133 0.02 -11.21 7.68
CA GLY A 133 -1.18 -11.78 7.05
C GLY A 133 -1.52 -11.10 5.74
N ILE A 134 -2.54 -11.63 5.07
CA ILE A 134 -3.13 -11.05 3.84
C ILE A 134 -3.47 -9.59 4.09
N PHE A 135 -3.30 -8.73 3.07
CA PHE A 135 -3.25 -7.30 3.29
C PHE A 135 -3.92 -6.45 2.22
N ILE A 136 -4.27 -5.23 2.62
CA ILE A 136 -4.54 -4.10 1.75
C ILE A 136 -3.44 -3.05 1.96
N ASP A 137 -2.80 -2.64 0.88
CA ASP A 137 -1.86 -1.52 0.86
C ASP A 137 -2.63 -0.21 0.72
N VAL A 138 -2.38 0.74 1.64
CA VAL A 138 -3.02 2.06 1.61
C VAL A 138 -1.98 3.12 1.27
N PHE A 139 -2.07 3.64 0.05
CA PHE A 139 -1.25 4.76 -0.40
C PHE A 139 -1.89 6.08 -0.07
N VAL A 140 -1.12 6.98 0.54
CA VAL A 140 -1.59 8.34 0.76
C VAL A 140 -1.23 9.22 -0.44
N TYR A 141 -2.16 10.08 -0.83
CA TYR A 141 -2.00 11.04 -1.90
C TYR A 141 -1.95 12.45 -1.33
N ASP A 142 -0.92 13.20 -1.71
CA ASP A 142 -0.69 14.60 -1.29
C ASP A 142 -0.86 15.54 -2.49
N SER A 143 -1.29 16.78 -2.23
CA SER A 143 -1.24 17.82 -3.25
C SER A 143 0.21 18.06 -3.70
N MET A 144 0.39 18.27 -5.00
CA MET A 144 1.70 18.40 -5.62
C MET A 144 1.85 19.82 -6.19
N PRO A 145 2.83 20.64 -5.78
CA PRO A 145 2.99 21.99 -6.29
C PRO A 145 2.97 22.12 -7.81
N VAL A 146 2.50 23.24 -8.37
CA VAL A 146 2.47 23.45 -9.83
C VAL A 146 3.87 23.55 -10.44
N ASP A 147 4.84 24.10 -9.72
CA ASP A 147 6.23 24.19 -10.17
C ASP A 147 6.93 22.81 -10.10
N PRO A 148 7.38 22.24 -11.25
CA PRO A 148 8.11 20.99 -11.29
C PRO A 148 9.40 21.00 -10.48
N LYS A 149 10.10 22.14 -10.38
CA LYS A 149 11.36 22.23 -9.61
C LYS A 149 11.08 22.11 -8.12
N GLN A 150 10.06 22.83 -7.62
CA GLN A 150 9.60 22.71 -6.24
C GLN A 150 9.12 21.29 -5.92
N ARG A 151 8.32 20.65 -6.79
CA ARG A 151 7.90 19.25 -6.60
C ARG A 151 9.09 18.30 -6.45
N LYS A 152 10.05 18.38 -7.38
CA LYS A 152 11.27 17.53 -7.37
C LYS A 152 12.06 17.75 -6.07
N ARG A 153 12.20 18.99 -5.63
CA ARG A 153 12.88 19.36 -4.39
C ARG A 153 12.19 18.76 -3.16
N TYR A 154 10.87 18.91 -3.04
CA TYR A 154 10.11 18.33 -1.93
C TYR A 154 10.21 16.81 -1.89
N LYS A 155 10.03 16.12 -3.04
CA LYS A 155 10.21 14.66 -3.13
C LYS A 155 11.62 14.22 -2.78
N PHE A 156 12.64 14.97 -3.20
CA PHE A 156 14.03 14.66 -2.86
C PHE A 156 14.26 14.73 -1.35
N TYR A 157 13.90 15.84 -0.70
CA TYR A 157 14.09 16.00 0.75
C TYR A 157 13.24 15.01 1.55
N ALA A 158 11.97 14.83 1.19
CA ALA A 158 11.09 13.88 1.85
C ALA A 158 11.62 12.44 1.76
N LYS A 159 12.20 12.04 0.61
CA LYS A 159 12.86 10.74 0.46
C LYS A 159 14.08 10.61 1.39
N LYS A 160 14.88 11.67 1.56
CA LYS A 160 16.04 11.66 2.49
C LYS A 160 15.58 11.59 3.94
N LEU A 161 14.60 12.38 4.33
CA LEU A 161 14.00 12.37 5.67
C LEU A 161 13.39 11.00 5.99
N SER A 162 12.57 10.44 5.10
CA SER A 162 11.97 9.12 5.24
C SER A 162 13.04 8.02 5.39
N ARG A 163 14.16 8.17 4.70
CA ARG A 163 15.29 7.24 4.82
C ARG A 163 16.04 7.37 6.15
N PHE A 164 16.19 8.57 6.71
CA PHE A 164 16.72 8.70 8.06
C PHE A 164 15.73 8.15 9.09
N LEU A 165 14.44 8.46 8.94
CA LEU A 165 13.37 7.94 9.78
C LEU A 165 13.34 6.41 9.77
N SER A 166 13.49 5.76 8.61
CA SER A 166 13.47 4.30 8.54
C SER A 166 14.54 3.65 9.41
N THR A 167 15.71 4.29 9.59
CA THR A 167 16.76 3.81 10.52
C THR A 167 16.40 3.92 11.99
N LYS A 168 15.38 4.73 12.32
CA LYS A 168 14.84 4.90 13.68
C LYS A 168 13.71 3.91 13.98
N TYR A 169 12.93 3.51 12.98
CA TYR A 169 11.81 2.57 13.16
C TYR A 169 12.20 1.11 12.91
N SER A 170 13.17 0.87 12.03
CA SER A 170 13.53 -0.49 11.64
C SER A 170 15.04 -0.70 11.58
N LYS A 171 15.44 -1.95 11.84
CA LYS A 171 16.81 -2.44 11.69
C LYS A 171 17.13 -2.84 10.25
N VAL A 172 16.13 -2.88 9.37
CA VAL A 172 16.29 -3.26 7.96
C VAL A 172 17.15 -2.21 7.23
N LYS A 173 18.18 -2.70 6.52
CA LYS A 173 19.06 -1.85 5.72
C LYS A 173 18.38 -1.50 4.40
N ILE A 174 18.08 -0.22 4.18
CA ILE A 174 17.35 0.26 2.99
C ILE A 174 18.24 1.16 2.14
N GLY A 175 18.25 0.93 0.81
CA GLY A 175 18.89 1.76 -0.21
C GLY A 175 20.43 1.84 -0.16
N HIS A 176 21.05 2.60 -1.07
CA HIS A 176 22.51 2.75 -1.18
C HIS A 176 23.16 3.44 0.03
N TYR A 177 24.26 2.91 0.58
CA TYR A 177 24.96 3.42 1.77
C TYR A 177 24.16 3.36 3.10
N PRO A 178 23.53 2.23 3.45
CA PRO A 178 22.65 2.14 4.62
C PRO A 178 23.39 2.38 5.96
N LEU A 179 24.67 2.02 6.06
CA LEU A 179 25.49 2.26 7.25
C LEU A 179 25.74 3.75 7.49
N LEU A 180 26.04 4.51 6.42
CA LEU A 180 26.23 5.96 6.51
C LEU A 180 24.95 6.67 6.99
N TYR A 181 23.79 6.31 6.43
CA TYR A 181 22.50 6.85 6.89
C TYR A 181 22.20 6.50 8.34
N LYS A 182 22.57 5.29 8.78
CA LYS A 182 22.44 4.90 10.18
C LYS A 182 23.34 5.76 11.07
N MET A 183 24.62 5.93 10.72
CA MET A 183 25.57 6.74 11.49
C MET A 183 25.12 8.20 11.62
N ILE A 184 24.78 8.85 10.51
CA ILE A 184 24.27 10.23 10.53
C ILE A 184 22.92 10.29 11.25
N GLY A 185 22.04 9.32 10.98
CA GLY A 185 20.73 9.23 11.59
C GLY A 185 20.79 9.18 13.11
N LEU A 186 21.79 8.50 13.71
CA LEU A 186 21.98 8.48 15.17
C LEU A 186 22.09 9.88 15.78
N LEU A 187 22.71 10.84 15.08
CA LEU A 187 22.88 12.22 15.54
C LEU A 187 21.61 13.07 15.43
N LEU A 188 20.62 12.63 14.62
CA LEU A 188 19.41 13.39 14.35
C LEU A 188 18.25 12.88 15.23
N PRO A 189 17.61 13.74 16.05
CA PRO A 189 16.43 13.37 16.80
C PRO A 189 15.29 12.94 15.88
N LYS A 190 14.57 11.88 16.26
CA LYS A 190 13.43 11.35 15.50
C LYS A 190 12.34 12.42 15.28
N SER A 191 11.98 13.14 16.34
CA SER A 191 10.97 14.21 16.31
C SER A 191 11.33 15.35 15.35
N LEU A 192 12.62 15.68 15.23
CA LEU A 192 13.09 16.69 14.30
C LEU A 192 12.90 16.25 12.83
N LEU A 193 13.21 14.99 12.53
CA LEU A 193 13.02 14.42 11.20
C LEU A 193 11.53 14.33 10.83
N GLU A 194 10.69 13.90 11.77
CA GLU A 194 9.22 13.89 11.61
C GLU A 194 8.71 15.31 11.38
N PHE A 195 9.15 16.30 12.16
CA PHE A 195 8.76 17.70 12.01
C PHE A 195 9.06 18.25 10.61
N PHE A 196 10.28 18.04 10.09
CA PHE A 196 10.63 18.51 8.75
C PHE A 196 9.85 17.79 7.65
N LEU A 197 9.58 16.49 7.80
CA LEU A 197 8.77 15.76 6.83
C LEU A 197 7.32 16.28 6.83
N GLN A 198 6.74 16.48 8.01
CA GLN A 198 5.41 17.03 8.17
C GLN A 198 5.31 18.47 7.66
N LYS A 199 6.37 19.28 7.83
CA LYS A 199 6.43 20.62 7.26
C LYS A 199 6.34 20.61 5.73
N ILE A 200 7.02 19.68 5.05
CA ILE A 200 6.92 19.52 3.59
C ILE A 200 5.50 19.10 3.19
N ILE A 201 4.95 18.09 3.87
CA ILE A 201 3.59 17.57 3.60
C ILE A 201 2.55 18.68 3.79
N HIS A 202 2.62 19.42 4.89
CA HIS A 202 1.71 20.52 5.19
C HIS A 202 1.83 21.64 4.14
N GLN A 203 3.04 22.10 3.81
CA GLN A 203 3.23 23.13 2.79
C GLN A 203 2.65 22.71 1.43
N ALA A 204 2.84 21.45 1.03
CA ALA A 204 2.34 20.95 -0.23
C ALA A 204 0.81 20.80 -0.22
N ASN A 205 0.22 20.27 0.85
CA ASN A 205 -1.23 20.09 0.96
C ASN A 205 -2.02 21.38 1.19
N SER A 206 -1.39 22.40 1.78
CA SER A 206 -1.95 23.74 1.87
C SER A 206 -1.84 24.53 0.56
N SER A 207 -1.17 23.99 -0.46
CA SER A 207 -1.15 24.61 -1.78
C SER A 207 -2.50 24.42 -2.48
N GLN A 208 -2.99 25.47 -3.13
CA GLN A 208 -4.18 25.40 -4.01
C GLN A 208 -3.86 24.72 -5.35
N SER A 209 -2.97 23.72 -5.33
CA SER A 209 -2.57 23.03 -6.55
C SER A 209 -3.72 22.18 -7.10
N PRO A 210 -3.96 22.20 -8.42
CA PRO A 210 -4.88 21.28 -9.06
C PRO A 210 -4.31 19.85 -9.13
N TYR A 211 -3.02 19.65 -8.83
CA TYR A 211 -2.36 18.36 -8.95
C TYR A 211 -2.27 17.62 -7.62
N ILE A 212 -2.39 16.31 -7.70
CA ILE A 212 -2.22 15.35 -6.61
C ILE A 212 -1.38 14.16 -7.11
N GLY A 213 -0.72 13.46 -6.21
CA GLY A 213 0.02 12.24 -6.52
C GLY A 213 0.39 11.47 -5.26
N ARG A 214 1.06 10.32 -5.40
CA ARG A 214 1.55 9.54 -4.25
C ARG A 214 2.33 10.45 -3.32
N GLY A 215 2.04 10.38 -2.04
CA GLY A 215 2.45 11.35 -1.04
C GLY A 215 3.96 11.44 -0.83
N TYR A 216 4.39 12.38 0.01
CA TYR A 216 5.82 12.64 0.27
C TYR A 216 6.50 11.57 1.13
N ASN A 217 5.71 10.79 1.86
CA ASN A 217 6.12 9.55 2.51
C ASN A 217 6.10 8.33 1.56
N CYS A 218 5.38 8.40 0.44
CA CYS A 218 5.31 7.32 -0.53
C CYS A 218 6.40 7.40 -1.62
N VAL A 219 6.76 6.24 -2.17
CA VAL A 219 7.56 6.16 -3.40
C VAL A 219 6.61 6.28 -4.60
N GLY A 220 6.92 7.19 -5.51
CA GLY A 220 6.07 7.43 -6.68
C GLY A 220 6.32 8.79 -7.31
N LYS A 221 6.10 8.86 -8.62
CA LYS A 221 6.21 10.09 -9.44
C LYS A 221 4.92 10.42 -10.19
N ASN A 222 3.82 9.73 -9.88
CA ASN A 222 2.53 10.03 -10.48
C ASN A 222 2.12 11.47 -10.16
N LEU A 223 1.50 12.08 -11.16
CA LEU A 223 1.03 13.46 -11.10
C LEU A 223 -0.23 13.50 -11.92
N ILE A 224 -1.35 13.70 -11.23
CA ILE A 224 -2.68 13.67 -11.81
C ILE A 224 -3.41 14.94 -11.37
N LYS A 225 -4.32 15.45 -12.20
CA LYS A 225 -5.18 16.56 -11.80
C LYS A 225 -6.36 16.04 -10.98
N LYS A 226 -6.86 16.84 -10.04
CA LYS A 226 -7.97 16.46 -9.16
C LYS A 226 -9.28 16.20 -9.93
N ASP A 227 -9.50 16.86 -11.05
CA ASP A 227 -10.68 16.67 -11.93
C ASP A 227 -10.68 15.32 -12.67
N GLU A 228 -9.51 14.70 -12.87
CA GLU A 228 -9.38 13.31 -13.36
C GLU A 228 -9.77 12.28 -12.29
N ILE A 229 -9.84 12.68 -11.01
CA ILE A 229 -10.25 11.82 -9.89
C ILE A 229 -11.72 12.03 -9.57
N TYR A 230 -12.15 13.28 -9.47
CA TYR A 230 -13.45 13.63 -8.90
C TYR A 230 -14.50 14.01 -9.98
N PRO A 231 -15.79 13.69 -9.73
CA PRO A 231 -16.28 12.85 -8.64
C PRO A 231 -15.86 11.39 -8.84
N LEU A 232 -15.65 10.68 -7.74
CA LEU A 232 -15.37 9.25 -7.77
C LEU A 232 -16.53 8.49 -8.40
N GLN A 233 -16.22 7.35 -9.03
CA GLN A 233 -17.21 6.45 -9.63
C GLN A 233 -17.22 5.11 -8.89
N ARG A 234 -18.40 4.51 -8.73
CA ARG A 234 -18.53 3.12 -8.26
C ARG A 234 -18.53 2.19 -9.47
N VAL A 235 -17.67 1.18 -9.45
CA VAL A 235 -17.65 0.14 -10.50
C VAL A 235 -17.64 -1.25 -9.90
N PRO A 236 -18.13 -2.27 -10.64
CA PRO A 236 -18.04 -3.66 -10.23
C PRO A 236 -16.60 -4.11 -10.00
N PHE A 237 -16.39 -4.85 -8.92
CA PHE A 237 -15.19 -5.60 -8.61
C PHE A 237 -15.63 -6.85 -7.86
N GLU A 238 -15.52 -8.01 -8.53
CA GLU A 238 -16.11 -9.27 -8.08
C GLU A 238 -17.64 -9.12 -7.90
N THR A 239 -18.16 -9.42 -6.70
CA THR A 239 -19.59 -9.35 -6.37
C THR A 239 -20.01 -8.02 -5.74
N LYS A 240 -19.11 -7.03 -5.73
CA LYS A 240 -19.27 -5.75 -5.03
C LYS A 240 -18.96 -4.58 -5.95
N GLU A 241 -19.12 -3.37 -5.42
CA GLU A 241 -18.75 -2.14 -6.11
C GLU A 241 -17.86 -1.29 -5.22
N PHE A 242 -16.82 -0.69 -5.78
CA PHE A 242 -15.89 0.19 -5.05
C PHE A 242 -15.57 1.46 -5.84
N ASN A 243 -15.03 2.46 -5.13
CA ASN A 243 -14.66 3.73 -5.72
C ASN A 243 -13.43 3.61 -6.64
N ILE A 244 -13.51 4.20 -7.83
CA ILE A 244 -12.38 4.44 -8.73
C ILE A 244 -12.33 5.94 -9.10
N PRO A 245 -11.18 6.44 -9.59
CA PRO A 245 -11.10 7.76 -10.19
C PRO A 245 -12.05 7.91 -11.38
N ARG A 246 -12.62 9.11 -11.59
CA ARG A 246 -13.46 9.45 -12.74
C ARG A 246 -12.84 9.06 -14.08
N ASN A 247 -11.55 9.32 -14.24
CA ASN A 247 -10.77 8.95 -15.41
C ASN A 247 -9.70 7.93 -15.01
N ALA A 248 -10.13 6.70 -14.72
CA ALA A 248 -9.24 5.60 -14.41
C ALA A 248 -8.22 5.30 -15.53
N GLU A 249 -8.61 5.51 -16.79
CA GLU A 249 -7.72 5.30 -17.94
C GLU A 249 -6.46 6.18 -17.87
N ALA A 250 -6.59 7.46 -17.47
CA ALA A 250 -5.42 8.34 -17.31
C ALA A 250 -4.40 7.80 -16.29
N PHE A 251 -4.88 7.17 -15.21
CA PHE A 251 -4.02 6.53 -14.20
C PHE A 251 -3.33 5.29 -14.79
N LEU A 252 -4.11 4.43 -15.45
CA LEU A 252 -3.63 3.17 -15.98
C LEU A 252 -2.62 3.36 -17.11
N ILE A 253 -2.83 4.33 -18.00
CA ILE A 253 -1.86 4.70 -19.04
C ILE A 253 -0.57 5.24 -18.41
N GLN A 254 -0.66 6.12 -17.41
CA GLN A 254 0.53 6.66 -16.73
C GLN A 254 1.35 5.55 -16.03
N GLN A 255 0.69 4.53 -15.50
CA GLN A 255 1.35 3.48 -14.72
C GLN A 255 1.80 2.27 -15.55
N TYR A 256 1.03 1.88 -16.57
CA TYR A 256 1.21 0.62 -17.31
C TYR A 256 1.35 0.81 -18.83
N GLY A 257 1.09 2.00 -19.38
CA GLY A 257 1.08 2.21 -20.83
C GLY A 257 -0.13 1.55 -21.48
N ASP A 258 0.11 0.60 -22.40
CA ASP A 258 -0.96 -0.24 -22.96
C ASP A 258 -1.42 -1.27 -21.93
N TYR A 259 -2.31 -0.84 -21.04
CA TYR A 259 -2.79 -1.61 -19.91
C TYR A 259 -3.80 -2.71 -20.31
N LEU A 260 -4.35 -2.66 -21.52
CA LEU A 260 -5.25 -3.71 -22.02
C LEU A 260 -4.46 -4.93 -22.48
N GLN A 261 -3.23 -4.73 -22.96
CA GLN A 261 -2.33 -5.84 -23.28
C GLN A 261 -1.99 -6.64 -22.01
N LEU A 262 -2.23 -7.95 -22.06
CA LEU A 262 -1.82 -8.83 -20.98
C LEU A 262 -0.29 -9.01 -20.99
N PRO A 263 0.35 -9.08 -19.82
CA PRO A 263 1.75 -9.45 -19.77
C PRO A 263 1.96 -10.87 -20.32
N PRO A 264 3.17 -11.21 -20.79
CA PRO A 264 3.55 -12.57 -21.17
C PRO A 264 3.24 -13.59 -20.08
N ALA A 265 2.96 -14.85 -20.45
CA ALA A 265 2.49 -15.87 -19.52
C ALA A 265 3.47 -16.12 -18.37
N GLU A 266 4.77 -16.06 -18.65
CA GLU A 266 5.86 -16.21 -17.69
C GLU A 266 5.94 -15.08 -16.64
N GLN A 267 5.26 -13.95 -16.88
CA GLN A 267 5.17 -12.83 -15.93
C GLN A 267 3.87 -12.84 -15.13
N ARG A 268 2.96 -13.79 -15.39
CA ARG A 268 1.66 -13.95 -14.72
C ARG A 268 1.81 -14.79 -13.45
N ILE A 269 2.59 -14.26 -12.52
CA ILE A 269 2.93 -14.90 -11.25
C ILE A 269 2.52 -14.03 -10.07
N MET A 270 2.37 -14.64 -8.90
CA MET A 270 2.22 -13.93 -7.62
C MET A 270 3.44 -13.04 -7.37
N ARG A 271 3.24 -11.73 -7.42
CA ARG A 271 4.34 -10.75 -7.47
C ARG A 271 4.90 -10.47 -6.09
N HIS A 272 4.08 -10.50 -5.05
CA HIS A 272 4.42 -10.03 -3.72
C HIS A 272 4.68 -11.17 -2.75
N CYS A 273 3.99 -12.29 -2.92
CA CYS A 273 3.96 -13.43 -2.02
C CYS A 273 5.22 -14.30 -2.13
N LYS A 274 5.67 -14.77 -0.97
CA LYS A 274 6.63 -15.86 -0.81
C LYS A 274 5.96 -17.10 -0.20
N GLU A 275 5.09 -16.90 0.78
CA GLU A 275 4.36 -17.95 1.49
C GLU A 275 2.92 -17.52 1.79
N LEU A 276 1.95 -18.40 1.56
CA LEU A 276 0.52 -18.10 1.73
C LEU A 276 -0.22 -19.22 2.48
N ILE A 277 -0.86 -18.88 3.59
CA ILE A 277 -1.83 -19.71 4.29
C ILE A 277 -3.10 -18.87 4.50
N PRO A 278 -4.17 -19.06 3.70
CA PRO A 278 -5.35 -18.19 3.74
C PRO A 278 -6.12 -18.22 5.07
N HIS A 279 -6.01 -19.34 5.79
CA HIS A 279 -6.68 -19.57 7.08
C HIS A 279 -5.69 -20.20 8.06
N LEU A 280 -5.45 -19.50 9.17
CA LEU A 280 -4.75 -20.08 10.32
C LEU A 280 -5.78 -20.72 11.24
N GLU A 281 -5.54 -21.96 11.66
CA GLU A 281 -6.28 -22.56 12.76
C GLU A 281 -5.98 -21.77 14.02
N ILE A 282 -7.01 -21.16 14.61
CA ILE A 282 -6.88 -20.51 15.92
C ILE A 282 -6.93 -21.65 16.93
N THR A 283 -5.77 -22.08 17.40
CA THR A 283 -5.71 -22.88 18.62
C THR A 283 -6.09 -21.96 19.78
N GLU A 284 -7.26 -22.20 20.37
CA GLU A 284 -7.71 -21.58 21.63
C GLU A 284 -6.70 -21.78 22.77
#